data_AF-A0A834YM84-F1
#
_entry.id   AF-A0A834YM84-F1
#
_cell.length_a   1.000
_cell.length_b   1.000
_cell.length_c   1.000
_cell.angle_alpha   90.00
_cell.angle_beta   90.00
_cell.angle_gamma   90.00
#
_symmetry.space_group_name_H-M   'P 1'
#
loop_
_entity.id
_entity.type
_entity.pdbx_description
1 polymer ?
#
loop_
_entity_poly.entity_id
_entity_poly.type
_entity_poly.pdbx_seq_one_letter_code
_entity_poly.pdbx_strand_id
1 'polypeptide(L)'
;MGNAVLPGASHLPSWRIDGIVLTVLLHMGPVEFLYYWLHRALHHHYLYSRYHSHHHSSVVTEPITSVIHPFAEHIMYFILFAIPLLTMVFTGTASMAAILGYITYIDFMNNMGHCNIELVPKRVFHILPPLKYLMYTPS
;
A
#
# COMPACT_ATOMS: atom_id res chain seq x y z
N MET A 1 -5.98 16.00 -20.16
CA MET A 1 -5.86 16.95 -19.03
C MET A 1 -4.46 16.95 -18.42
N GLY A 2 -3.82 15.81 -18.15
CA GLY A 2 -2.46 15.76 -17.55
C GLY A 2 -1.39 16.61 -18.24
N ASN A 3 -1.34 16.62 -19.58
CA ASN A 3 -0.38 17.43 -20.36
C ASN A 3 -0.54 18.95 -20.22
N ALA A 4 -1.74 19.44 -19.90
CA ALA A 4 -1.97 20.88 -19.76
C ALA A 4 -1.45 21.41 -18.40
N VAL A 5 -1.20 20.52 -17.44
CA VAL A 5 -0.84 20.85 -16.06
C VAL A 5 0.60 20.45 -15.74
N LEU A 6 1.09 19.34 -16.32
CA LEU A 6 2.44 18.83 -16.11
C LEU A 6 3.11 18.62 -17.48
N PRO A 7 4.00 19.52 -17.94
CA PRO A 7 4.67 19.41 -19.24
C PRO A 7 5.37 18.04 -19.46
N GLY A 8 5.90 17.44 -18.39
CA GLY A 8 6.56 16.12 -18.41
C GLY A 8 5.63 14.91 -18.58
N ALA A 9 4.30 15.09 -18.48
CA ALA A 9 3.34 13.99 -18.69
C ALA A 9 3.24 13.54 -20.17
N SER A 10 3.70 14.38 -21.10
CA SER A 10 3.57 14.18 -22.54
C SER A 10 4.54 13.15 -23.12
N HIS A 11 5.65 12.92 -22.43
CA HIS A 11 6.75 12.04 -22.85
C HIS A 11 7.19 11.15 -21.69
N LEU A 12 6.24 10.61 -20.93
CA LEU A 12 6.55 9.77 -19.79
C LEU A 12 7.21 8.47 -20.29
N PRO A 13 8.45 8.16 -19.88
CA PRO A 13 9.12 6.96 -20.35
C PRO A 13 8.36 5.70 -19.95
N SER A 14 8.37 4.67 -20.80
CA SER A 14 7.74 3.40 -20.47
C SER A 14 8.42 2.70 -19.29
N TRP A 15 9.73 2.85 -19.16
CA TRP A 15 10.57 2.17 -18.15
C TRP A 15 11.69 3.07 -17.64
N ARG A 16 11.90 3.10 -16.32
CA ARG A 16 13.02 3.77 -15.66
C ARG A 16 13.42 3.07 -14.36
N ILE A 17 14.63 2.52 -14.31
CA ILE A 17 15.07 1.72 -13.17
C ILE A 17 15.32 2.55 -11.90
N ASP A 18 15.83 3.77 -12.03
CA ASP A 18 16.06 4.70 -10.93
C ASP A 18 14.75 5.04 -10.20
N GLY A 19 13.69 5.35 -10.95
CA GLY A 19 12.36 5.60 -10.40
C GLY A 19 11.72 4.36 -9.76
N ILE A 20 11.90 3.18 -10.37
CA ILE A 20 11.40 1.91 -9.81
C ILE A 20 12.08 1.62 -8.47
N VAL A 21 13.41 1.68 -8.42
CA VAL A 21 14.18 1.42 -7.19
C VAL A 21 13.80 2.42 -6.09
N LEU A 22 13.70 3.71 -6.43
CA LEU A 22 13.29 4.73 -5.48
C LEU A 22 11.88 4.45 -4.92
N THR A 23 10.94 4.07 -5.79
CA THR A 23 9.56 3.73 -5.39
C THR A 23 9.53 2.56 -4.41
N VAL A 24 10.28 1.49 -4.70
CA VAL A 24 10.38 0.32 -3.82
C VAL A 24 10.96 0.70 -2.46
N LEU A 25 12.05 1.46 -2.43
CA LEU A 25 12.69 1.89 -1.18
C LEU A 25 11.79 2.81 -0.35
N LEU A 26 11.08 3.75 -1.00
CA LEU A 26 10.11 4.62 -0.34
C LEU A 26 8.95 3.84 0.24
N HIS A 27 8.47 2.82 -0.48
CA HIS A 27 7.41 1.97 0.01
C HIS A 27 7.87 1.16 1.23
N MET A 28 8.92 0.34 1.07
CA MET A 28 9.43 -0.56 2.11
C MET A 28 9.89 0.16 3.39
N GLY A 29 10.33 1.42 3.29
CA GLY A 29 10.77 2.21 4.43
C GLY A 29 9.71 3.21 4.89
N PRO A 30 9.73 4.45 4.39
CA PRO A 30 8.83 5.52 4.85
C PRO A 30 7.35 5.19 4.86
N VAL A 31 6.81 4.59 3.78
CA VAL A 31 5.36 4.33 3.68
C VAL A 31 4.95 3.28 4.69
N GLU A 32 5.63 2.13 4.76
CA GLU A 32 5.33 1.08 5.74
C GLU A 32 5.47 1.58 7.19
N PHE A 33 6.50 2.38 7.48
CA PHE A 33 6.66 2.99 8.80
C PHE A 33 5.48 3.89 9.16
N LEU A 34 5.08 4.79 8.26
CA LEU A 34 3.95 5.70 8.48
C LEU A 34 2.62 4.93 8.54
N TYR A 35 2.44 3.91 7.69
CA TYR A 35 1.28 3.02 7.69
C TYR A 35 1.11 2.36 9.05
N TYR A 36 2.17 1.79 9.60
CA TYR A 36 2.15 1.13 10.91
C TYR A 36 1.64 2.08 12.01
N TRP A 37 2.20 3.28 12.10
CA TRP A 37 1.80 4.24 13.14
C TRP A 37 0.40 4.80 12.92
N LEU A 38 0.02 5.06 11.67
CA LEU A 38 -1.33 5.48 11.32
C LEU A 38 -2.36 4.43 11.73
N HIS A 39 -2.16 3.18 11.28
CA HIS A 39 -3.05 2.07 11.60
C HIS A 39 -3.13 1.83 13.10
N ARG A 40 -1.99 1.87 13.81
CA ARG A 40 -1.96 1.78 15.28
C ARG A 40 -2.73 2.92 15.96
N ALA A 41 -2.68 4.13 15.43
CA ALA A 41 -3.47 5.27 15.93
C ALA A 41 -4.97 5.07 15.67
N LEU A 42 -5.35 4.54 14.50
CA LEU A 42 -6.74 4.20 14.17
C LEU A 42 -7.33 3.16 15.13
N HIS A 43 -6.50 2.29 15.71
CA HIS A 43 -6.90 1.36 16.77
C HIS A 43 -7.06 2.00 18.16
N HIS A 44 -6.71 3.27 18.35
CA HIS A 44 -7.01 3.98 19.59
C HIS A 44 -8.52 4.18 19.74
N HIS A 45 -9.09 3.88 20.91
CA HIS A 45 -10.53 3.77 21.15
C HIS A 45 -11.40 4.87 20.50
N TYR A 46 -10.96 6.13 20.58
CA TYR A 46 -11.66 7.26 19.95
C TYR A 46 -11.77 7.15 18.43
N LEU A 47 -10.66 6.84 17.75
CA LEU A 47 -10.59 6.69 16.30
C LEU A 47 -11.18 5.35 15.85
N TYR A 48 -10.96 4.29 16.62
CA TYR A 48 -11.47 2.96 16.31
C TYR A 48 -13.00 2.97 16.21
N SER A 49 -13.68 3.46 17.25
CA SER A 49 -15.15 3.49 17.29
C SER A 49 -15.80 4.33 16.18
N ARG A 50 -15.07 5.29 15.58
CA ARG A 50 -15.62 6.26 14.61
C ARG A 50 -15.20 6.02 13.17
N TYR A 51 -13.99 5.48 13.00
CA TYR A 51 -13.37 5.37 11.68
C TYR A 51 -12.97 3.93 11.39
N HIS A 52 -12.34 3.21 12.31
CA HIS A 52 -11.74 1.92 11.95
C HIS A 52 -12.62 0.67 12.23
N SER A 53 -13.60 0.77 13.12
CA SER A 53 -14.39 -0.37 13.58
C SER A 53 -15.24 -1.05 12.51
N HIS A 54 -15.71 -0.29 11.50
CA HIS A 54 -16.50 -0.88 10.41
C HIS A 54 -15.66 -1.81 9.56
N HIS A 55 -14.41 -1.45 9.28
CA HIS A 55 -13.46 -2.32 8.58
C HIS A 55 -13.25 -3.64 9.34
N HIS A 56 -13.13 -3.59 10.67
CA HIS A 56 -13.02 -4.77 11.55
C HIS A 56 -14.32 -5.53 11.78
N SER A 57 -15.47 -5.02 11.32
CA SER A 57 -16.75 -5.73 11.48
C SER A 57 -16.83 -7.01 10.63
N SER A 58 -15.98 -7.10 9.59
CA SER A 58 -15.79 -8.33 8.82
C SER A 58 -14.78 -9.25 9.50
N VAL A 59 -15.29 -10.24 10.25
CA VAL A 59 -14.45 -11.22 10.96
C VAL A 59 -13.82 -12.23 10.00
N VAL A 60 -14.51 -12.51 8.89
CA VAL A 60 -14.02 -13.33 7.78
C VAL A 60 -13.73 -12.37 6.64
N THR A 61 -12.49 -11.91 6.55
CA THR A 61 -12.12 -10.89 5.56
C THR A 61 -12.26 -11.43 4.15
N GLU A 62 -12.69 -10.57 3.24
CA GLU A 62 -12.66 -10.81 1.80
C GLU A 62 -11.85 -9.70 1.15
N PRO A 63 -11.36 -9.87 -0.10
CA PRO A 63 -10.54 -8.85 -0.77
C PRO A 63 -11.16 -7.45 -0.72
N ILE A 64 -12.49 -7.34 -0.84
CA ILE A 64 -13.19 -6.06 -0.77
C ILE A 64 -13.14 -5.40 0.61
N THR A 65 -13.02 -6.17 1.70
CA THR A 65 -12.86 -5.63 3.06
C THR A 65 -11.62 -4.75 3.16
N SER A 66 -10.56 -5.03 2.37
CA SER A 66 -9.31 -4.28 2.36
C SER A 66 -9.43 -2.81 1.93
N VAL A 67 -10.55 -2.42 1.30
CA VAL A 67 -10.76 -1.06 0.78
C VAL A 67 -11.99 -0.36 1.36
N ILE A 68 -12.79 -1.05 2.18
CA ILE A 68 -13.96 -0.48 2.84
C ILE A 68 -13.52 0.23 4.11
N HIS A 69 -13.36 1.55 4.00
CA HIS A 69 -13.05 2.44 5.10
C HIS A 69 -13.96 3.68 5.07
N PRO A 70 -14.31 4.27 6.23
CA PRO A 70 -14.96 5.56 6.27
C PRO A 70 -14.11 6.65 5.61
N PHE A 71 -14.78 7.69 5.13
CA PHE A 71 -14.20 8.73 4.28
C PHE A 71 -12.85 9.29 4.75
N ALA A 72 -12.72 9.61 6.04
CA ALA A 72 -11.49 10.17 6.58
C ALA A 72 -10.32 9.17 6.53
N GLU A 73 -10.56 7.92 6.90
CA GLU A 73 -9.55 6.86 6.85
C GLU A 73 -9.13 6.59 5.40
N HIS A 74 -10.09 6.61 4.46
CA HIS A 74 -9.79 6.49 3.04
C HIS A 74 -8.89 7.62 2.53
N ILE A 75 -9.15 8.89 2.92
CA ILE A 75 -8.27 10.02 2.59
C ILE A 75 -6.87 9.82 3.19
N MET A 76 -6.78 9.38 4.45
CA MET A 76 -5.49 9.19 5.13
C MET A 76 -4.64 8.14 4.40
N TYR A 77 -5.22 7.00 4.03
CA TYR A 77 -4.53 5.98 3.25
C TYR A 77 -4.21 6.44 1.83
N PHE A 78 -5.12 7.18 1.17
CA PHE A 78 -4.86 7.72 -0.16
C PHE A 78 -3.66 8.68 -0.16
N ILE A 79 -3.58 9.60 0.79
CA ILE A 79 -2.45 10.52 0.95
C ILE A 79 -1.16 9.75 1.24
N LEU A 80 -1.23 8.75 2.12
CA LEU A 80 -0.09 7.93 2.50
C LEU A 80 0.48 7.17 1.29
N PHE A 81 -0.36 6.47 0.53
CA PHE A 81 0.08 5.71 -0.64
C PHE A 81 0.39 6.60 -1.85
N ALA A 82 -0.06 7.86 -1.87
CA ALA A 82 0.36 8.82 -2.89
C ALA A 82 1.83 9.26 -2.74
N ILE A 83 2.49 9.03 -1.59
CA ILE A 83 3.86 9.48 -1.35
C ILE A 83 4.82 9.03 -2.47
N PRO A 84 4.96 7.72 -2.81
CA PRO A 84 5.90 7.33 -3.86
C PRO A 84 5.53 7.86 -5.25
N LEU A 85 4.22 7.96 -5.55
CA LEU A 85 3.74 8.53 -6.81
C LEU A 85 4.14 10.00 -6.96
N LEU A 86 3.91 10.80 -5.92
CA LEU A 86 4.27 12.22 -5.90
C LEU A 86 5.78 12.41 -5.90
N THR A 87 6.54 11.58 -5.18
CA THR A 87 8.00 11.65 -5.20
C THR A 87 8.57 11.39 -6.61
N MET A 88 8.03 10.42 -7.35
CA MET A 88 8.43 10.19 -8.74
C MET A 88 8.21 11.42 -9.63
N VAL A 89 7.08 12.12 -9.44
CA VAL A 89 6.78 13.35 -10.18
C VAL A 89 7.76 14.46 -9.82
N PHE A 90 7.97 14.71 -8.52
CA PHE A 90 8.83 15.81 -8.05
C PHE A 90 10.31 15.58 -8.32
N THR A 91 10.76 14.33 -8.42
CA THR A 91 12.15 13.98 -8.75
C THR A 91 12.37 13.79 -10.25
N GLY A 92 11.32 13.86 -11.08
CA GLY A 92 11.43 13.62 -12.52
C GLY A 92 11.80 12.17 -12.90
N THR A 93 11.53 11.22 -12.01
CA THR A 93 11.85 9.79 -12.17
C THR A 93 10.65 8.92 -12.57
N ALA A 94 9.48 9.53 -12.74
CA ALA A 94 8.26 8.85 -13.15
C ALA A 94 8.43 8.05 -14.46
N SER A 95 7.87 6.84 -14.48
CA SER A 95 7.71 6.02 -15.68
C SER A 95 6.40 5.24 -15.63
N MET A 96 5.89 4.81 -16.79
CA MET A 96 4.64 4.05 -16.86
C MET A 96 4.72 2.76 -16.05
N ALA A 97 5.82 2.01 -16.17
CA ALA A 97 6.05 0.79 -15.43
C ALA A 97 6.06 1.03 -13.91
N ALA A 98 6.71 2.10 -13.43
CA ALA A 98 6.76 2.39 -12.00
C ALA A 98 5.39 2.78 -11.43
N ILE A 99 4.63 3.63 -12.14
CA ILE A 99 3.31 4.08 -11.69
C ILE A 99 2.31 2.91 -11.69
N LEU A 100 2.17 2.22 -12.83
CA LEU A 100 1.22 1.12 -12.96
C LEU A 100 1.61 -0.04 -12.05
N GLY A 101 2.89 -0.39 -12.01
CA GLY A 101 3.41 -1.45 -11.16
C GLY A 101 3.16 -1.17 -9.68
N TYR A 102 3.37 0.06 -9.22
CA TYR A 102 3.15 0.42 -7.82
C TYR A 102 1.66 0.39 -7.45
N ILE A 103 0.77 0.94 -8.28
CA ILE A 103 -0.68 0.89 -8.04
C ILE A 103 -1.16 -0.56 -8.00
N THR A 104 -0.79 -1.36 -9.01
CA THR A 104 -1.14 -2.79 -9.06
C THR A 104 -0.59 -3.54 -7.85
N TYR A 105 0.64 -3.24 -7.42
CA TYR A 105 1.23 -3.88 -6.25
C TYR A 105 0.45 -3.56 -4.97
N ILE A 106 0.13 -2.29 -4.69
CA ILE A 106 -0.64 -1.91 -3.49
C ILE A 106 -2.01 -2.57 -3.49
N ASP A 107 -2.73 -2.51 -4.61
CA ASP A 107 -4.06 -3.13 -4.73
C ASP A 107 -3.95 -4.64 -4.53
N PHE A 108 -3.00 -5.29 -5.21
CA PHE A 108 -2.79 -6.73 -5.08
C PHE A 108 -2.49 -7.12 -3.63
N MET A 109 -1.55 -6.42 -2.97
CA MET A 109 -1.13 -6.76 -1.61
C MET A 109 -2.25 -6.54 -0.60
N ASN A 110 -3.03 -5.45 -0.71
CA ASN A 110 -4.18 -5.21 0.17
C ASN A 110 -5.26 -6.29 0.01
N ASN A 111 -5.62 -6.61 -1.23
CA ASN A 111 -6.61 -7.65 -1.53
C ASN A 111 -6.12 -9.04 -1.09
N MET A 112 -4.86 -9.35 -1.37
CA MET A 112 -4.22 -10.60 -0.97
C MET A 112 -4.23 -10.75 0.55
N GLY A 113 -3.89 -9.69 1.29
CA GLY A 113 -3.89 -9.66 2.75
C GLY A 113 -5.25 -9.91 3.41
N HIS A 114 -6.34 -9.68 2.69
CA HIS A 114 -7.71 -9.84 3.17
C HIS A 114 -8.46 -10.98 2.47
N CYS A 115 -7.77 -11.87 1.73
CA CYS A 115 -8.45 -12.93 1.00
C CYS A 115 -8.89 -14.12 1.86
N ASN A 116 -8.50 -14.17 3.14
CA ASN A 116 -8.82 -15.25 4.07
C ASN A 116 -8.47 -16.66 3.55
N ILE A 117 -7.40 -16.76 2.75
CA ILE A 117 -6.84 -18.01 2.23
C ILE A 117 -5.41 -18.15 2.73
N GLU A 118 -5.07 -19.29 3.34
CA GLU A 118 -3.67 -19.59 3.70
C GLU A 118 -2.84 -19.81 2.42
N LEU A 119 -2.05 -18.81 2.04
CA LEU A 119 -1.15 -18.90 0.88
C LEU A 119 0.16 -19.61 1.22
N VAL A 120 0.64 -19.47 2.46
CA VAL A 120 1.90 -20.07 2.90
C VAL A 120 1.65 -20.91 4.16
N PRO A 121 1.97 -22.22 4.13
CA PRO A 121 1.78 -23.08 5.28
C PRO A 121 2.55 -22.62 6.52
N LYS A 122 1.92 -22.62 7.70
CA LYS A 122 2.57 -22.27 8.98
C LYS A 122 3.91 -22.99 9.25
N ARG A 123 4.06 -24.22 8.72
CA ARG A 123 5.29 -25.01 8.83
C ARG A 123 6.52 -24.29 8.28
N VAL A 124 6.36 -23.49 7.22
CA VAL A 124 7.47 -22.73 6.62
C VAL A 124 8.06 -21.74 7.63
N PHE A 125 7.20 -21.05 8.40
CA PHE A 125 7.64 -20.12 9.44
C PHE A 125 8.25 -20.81 10.66
N HIS A 126 7.94 -22.09 10.91
CA HIS A 126 8.61 -22.85 11.96
C HIS A 126 10.03 -23.28 11.52
N ILE A 127 10.20 -23.62 10.24
CA ILE A 127 11.51 -24.00 9.67
C ILE A 127 12.43 -22.78 9.54
N LEU A 128 11.89 -21.63 9.12
CA LEU A 128 12.63 -20.38 8.96
C LEU A 128 11.92 -19.22 9.69
N PRO A 129 12.05 -19.11 11.03
CA PRO A 129 11.38 -18.08 11.82
C PRO A 129 11.59 -16.63 11.37
N PRO A 130 12.77 -16.22 10.87
CA PRO A 130 12.96 -14.85 10.38
C PRO A 130 12.06 -14.47 9.20
N LEU A 131 11.57 -15.44 8.42
CA LEU A 131 10.76 -15.20 7.22
C LEU A 131 9.47 -14.44 7.53
N LYS A 132 8.89 -14.62 8.73
CA LYS A 132 7.66 -13.93 9.16
C LYS A 132 7.81 -12.39 9.22
N TYR A 133 9.04 -11.89 9.26
CA TYR A 133 9.32 -10.45 9.27
C TYR A 133 9.64 -9.90 7.87
N LEU A 134 9.82 -10.78 6.88
CA LEU A 134 10.19 -10.42 5.51
C LEU A 134 9.07 -10.64 4.51
N MET A 135 8.05 -11.41 4.89
CA MET A 135 6.96 -11.81 4.00
C MET A 135 5.61 -11.49 4.65
N TYR A 136 4.79 -10.76 3.90
CA TYR A 136 3.40 -10.49 4.26
C TYR A 136 2.51 -11.66 3.81
N THR A 137 1.64 -12.14 4.69
CA THR A 137 0.67 -13.22 4.43
C THR A 137 -0.70 -12.86 5.01
N PRO A 138 -1.80 -13.37 4.43
CA PRO A 138 -3.16 -13.15 4.93
C PRO A 138 -3.54 -14.04 6.13
N SER A 139 -2.60 -14.87 6.59
CA SER A 139 -2.78 -15.94 7.59
C SER A 139 -1.62 -16.00 8.57
#